data_AF-A0A9D7G2A6-F1
#
_entry.id   AF-A0A9D7G2A6-F1
#
_cell.length_a   1.000
_cell.length_b   1.000
_cell.length_c   1.000
_cell.angle_alpha   90.00
_cell.angle_beta   90.00
_cell.angle_gamma   90.00
#
_symmetry.space_group_name_H-M   'P 1'
#
loop_
_entity.id
_entity.type
_entity.pdbx_description
1 polymer ?
#
loop_
_entity_poly.entity_id
_entity_poly.type
_entity_poly.pdbx_seq_one_letter_code
_entity_poly.pdbx_strand_id
1 'polypeptide(L)' 'MIHGSEDSLIAPRHSDALKAVAPRAGLLRIAGAGHNDLQDFDAYRSGFADALSRL' A
#
# COMPACT_ATOMS: atom_id res chain seq x y z
N MET A 1 5.82 -0.32 -0.73
CA MET A 1 4.66 0.29 -1.41
C MET A 1 3.43 0.03 -0.56
N ILE A 2 2.55 1.01 -0.40
CA ILE A 2 1.27 0.87 0.31
C ILE A 2 0.19 1.42 -0.62
N HIS A 3 -0.93 0.72 -0.76
CA HIS A 3 -1.98 1.06 -1.73
C HIS A 3 -3.37 0.76 -1.17
N GLY A 4 -4.35 1.65 -1.35
CA GLY A 4 -5.74 1.44 -0.95
C GLY A 4 -6.50 0.53 -1.90
N SER A 5 -7.26 -0.46 -1.41
CA SER A 5 -7.93 -1.42 -2.28
C SER A 5 -9.01 -0.82 -3.18
N GLU A 6 -9.51 0.36 -2.82
CA GLU A 6 -10.61 1.07 -3.50
C GLU A 6 -10.13 2.36 -4.19
N ASP A 7 -8.82 2.55 -4.35
CA ASP A 7 -8.28 3.68 -5.11
C ASP A 7 -8.76 3.63 -6.57
N SER A 8 -9.72 4.49 -6.89
CA SER A 8 -10.30 4.62 -8.24
C SER A 8 -9.50 5.57 -9.15
N LEU A 9 -8.63 6.41 -8.59
CA LEU A 9 -7.79 7.35 -9.34
C LEU A 9 -6.52 6.65 -9.85
N ILE A 10 -5.87 5.90 -8.97
CA ILE A 10 -4.72 5.05 -9.29
C ILE A 10 -5.08 3.62 -8.89
N ALA A 11 -5.65 2.89 -9.83
CA ALA A 11 -6.11 1.53 -9.56
C ALA A 11 -5.00 0.61 -9.00
N PRO A 12 -5.30 -0.29 -8.03
CA PRO A 12 -4.30 -1.14 -7.39
C PRO A 12 -3.45 -2.02 -8.34
N ARG A 13 -3.96 -2.29 -9.55
CA ARG A 13 -3.23 -3.00 -10.61
C ARG A 13 -1.87 -2.37 -10.94
N HIS A 14 -1.71 -1.06 -10.73
CA HIS A 14 -0.44 -0.38 -10.97
C HIS A 14 0.62 -0.81 -9.94
N SER A 15 0.23 -0.96 -8.67
CA SER A 15 1.10 -1.53 -7.64
C SER A 15 1.42 -3.01 -7.88
N ASP A 16 0.50 -3.80 -8.44
CA ASP A 16 0.76 -5.19 -8.85
C ASP A 16 1.81 -5.25 -9.97
N ALA A 17 1.66 -4.42 -10.99
CA ALA A 17 2.63 -4.32 -12.09
C ALA A 17 4.02 -3.93 -11.57
N LEU A 18 4.10 -2.99 -10.63
CA LEU A 18 5.36 -2.61 -9.97
C LEU A 18 5.96 -3.76 -9.16
N LYS A 19 5.14 -4.53 -8.44
CA LYS A 19 5.60 -5.71 -7.69
C LYS A 19 6.17 -6.79 -8.61
N ALA A 20 5.60 -6.96 -9.80
CA ALA A 20 6.12 -7.92 -10.79
C ALA A 20 7.52 -7.55 -11.28
N VAL A 21 7.84 -6.26 -11.47
CA VAL A 21 9.17 -5.81 -11.89
C VAL A 21 10.16 -5.63 -10.73
N ALA A 22 9.65 -5.45 -9.50
CA ALA A 22 10.45 -5.29 -8.29
C ALA A 22 10.03 -6.31 -7.21
N PRO A 23 10.35 -7.61 -7.39
CA PRO A 23 9.84 -8.68 -6.53
C PRO A 23 10.28 -8.59 -5.06
N ARG A 24 11.39 -7.88 -4.79
CA ARG A 24 11.86 -7.63 -3.41
C ARG A 24 11.10 -6.51 -2.69
N ALA A 25 10.38 -5.65 -3.42
CA ALA A 25 9.61 -4.57 -2.79
C ALA A 25 8.40 -5.12 -2.05
N GLY A 26 8.18 -4.72 -0.80
CA GLY A 26 6.94 -5.03 -0.09
C GLY A 26 5.76 -4.27 -0.69
N LEU A 27 4.59 -4.93 -0.80
CA LEU A 27 3.32 -4.31 -1.17
C LEU A 27 2.29 -4.61 -0.07
N LEU A 28 1.85 -3.56 0.61
CA LEU A 28 0.77 -3.61 1.59
C LEU A 28 -0.51 -3.05 0.97
N ARG A 29 -1.61 -3.80 1.07
CA ARG A 29 -2.93 -3.35 0.63
C ARG A 29 -3.76 -2.94 1.85
N ILE A 30 -4.34 -1.75 1.80
CA ILE A 30 -5.23 -1.25 2.84
C ILE A 30 -6.68 -1.46 2.38
N ALA A 31 -7.36 -2.42 3.02
CA ALA A 31 -8.74 -2.75 2.68
C ALA A 31 -9.68 -1.57 2.98
N GLY A 32 -10.54 -1.23 2.03
CA GLY A 32 -11.52 -0.14 2.13
C GLY A 32 -10.98 1.26 1.86
N ALA A 33 -9.65 1.44 1.78
CA ALA A 33 -9.06 2.76 1.55
C ALA A 33 -9.09 3.13 0.06
N GLY A 34 -9.41 4.40 -0.20
CA GLY A 34 -9.28 5.05 -1.49
C GLY A 34 -7.90 5.69 -1.71
N HIS A 35 -7.90 6.79 -2.48
CA HIS A 35 -6.67 7.44 -2.93
C HIS A 35 -5.97 8.28 -1.85
N ASN A 36 -6.74 8.93 -0.97
CA ASN A 36 -6.24 10.04 -0.14
C ASN A 36 -6.62 9.90 1.36
N ASP A 37 -6.91 8.68 1.80
CA ASP A 37 -7.45 8.35 3.12
C ASP A 37 -6.67 7.23 3.83
N LEU A 38 -5.53 6.78 3.28
CA LEU A 38 -4.76 5.66 3.86
C LEU A 38 -4.42 5.90 5.34
N GLN A 39 -4.10 7.14 5.71
CA GLN A 39 -3.75 7.53 7.07
C GLN A 39 -4.86 7.29 8.10
N ASP A 40 -6.12 7.20 7.65
CA ASP A 40 -7.28 7.00 8.51
C ASP A 40 -7.44 5.53 8.93
N PHE A 41 -6.64 4.62 8.35
CA PHE A 41 -6.66 3.19 8.63
C PHE A 41 -5.48 2.78 9.52
N ASP A 42 -5.76 2.07 10.61
CA ASP A 42 -4.72 1.55 11.52
C ASP A 42 -3.71 0.63 10.82
N ALA A 43 -4.17 -0.10 9.81
CA ALA A 43 -3.33 -0.97 9.00
C ALA A 43 -2.20 -0.19 8.28
N TYR A 44 -2.48 1.04 7.84
CA TYR A 44 -1.46 1.90 7.23
C TYR A 44 -0.39 2.28 8.26
N ARG A 45 -0.80 2.82 9.42
CA ARG A 45 0.15 3.28 10.46
C ARG A 45 1.01 2.13 10.97
N SER A 46 0.40 0.98 11.23
CA SER A 46 1.09 -0.21 11.73
C SER A 46 2.07 -0.78 10.69
N GLY A 47 1.62 -0.94 9.44
CA GLY A 47 2.47 -1.46 8.37
C GLY A 47 3.61 -0.52 7.97
N PHE A 48 3.38 0.80 8.05
CA PHE A 48 4.41 1.79 7.80
C PHE A 48 5.47 1.78 8.92
N ALA A 49 5.06 1.73 10.19
CA ALA A 49 5.98 1.61 11.31
C ALA A 49 6.81 0.32 11.26
N ASP A 50 6.18 -0.83 10.94
CA ASP A 50 6.90 -2.10 10.74
C ASP A 50 7.94 -1.99 9.62
N ALA A 51 7.60 -1.37 8.48
CA ALA A 51 8.54 -1.17 7.38
C ALA A 51 9.75 -0.31 7.78
N LEU A 52 9.54 0.75 8.56
CA LEU A 52 10.64 1.61 9.05
C LEU A 52 11.56 0.89 10.03
N SER A 53 11.02 -0.02 10.86
CA SER A 53 11.82 -0.78 11.83
C SER A 53 12.78 -1.80 11.19
N ARG A 54 12.60 -2.08 9.90
CA ARG A 54 13.38 -3.04 9.11
C ARG A 54 14.45 -2.40 8.23
N LEU A 55 14.60 -1.08 8.30
CA LEU A 55 15.68 -0.33 7.67
C LEU A 55 16.96 -0.47 8.49
#